data_AF-A0A9D9CCH1-F1
#
_entry.id   AF-A0A9D9CCH1-F1
#
_cell.length_a   1.000
_cell.length_b   1.000
_cell.length_c   1.000
_cell.angle_alpha   90.00
_cell.angle_beta   90.00
_cell.angle_gamma   90.00
#
_symmetry.space_group_name_H-M   'P 1'
#
loop_
_entity.id
_entity.type
_entity.pdbx_description
1 polymer ?
#
loop_
_entity_poly.entity_id
_entity_poly.type
_entity_poly.pdbx_seq_one_letter_code
_entity_poly.pdbx_strand_id
1 'polypeptide(L)' 'MINEKIFPTILIALDFIAAVPYMAKGDIKMTVYWIAAGVLTLALTWL' A
#
# COMPACT_ATOMS: atom_id res chain seq x y z
N MET A 1 6.10 -23.74 7.09
CA MET A 1 6.48 -22.38 6.66
C MET A 1 5.22 -21.54 6.74
N ILE A 2 5.18 -20.54 7.62
CA ILE A 2 4.09 -19.55 7.61
C ILE A 2 4.06 -18.92 6.21
N ASN A 3 2.89 -18.82 5.60
CA ASN A 3 2.75 -18.28 4.25
C ASN A 3 3.29 -16.83 4.24
N GLU A 4 4.53 -16.65 3.75
CA GLU A 4 5.30 -15.41 3.83
C GLU A 4 4.64 -14.25 3.07
N LYS A 5 3.59 -14.54 2.28
CA LYS A 5 2.81 -13.58 1.53
C LYS A 5 1.65 -12.93 2.30
N ILE A 6 1.23 -13.50 3.45
CA ILE A 6 0.07 -12.98 4.20
C ILE A 6 0.38 -11.58 4.75
N PHE A 7 1.52 -11.42 5.41
CA PHE A 7 1.95 -10.15 5.96
C PHE A 7 2.07 -9.03 4.91
N PRO A 8 2.81 -9.20 3.79
CA PRO A 8 2.89 -8.17 2.77
C PRO A 8 1.55 -7.90 2.09
N THR A 9 0.66 -8.89 1.98
CA THR A 9 -0.71 -8.65 1.46
C THR A 9 -1.52 -7.71 2.37
N ILE A 10 -1.37 -7.85 3.68
CA ILE A 10 -2.00 -6.93 4.65
C ILE A 10 -1.39 -5.53 4.52
N LEU A 11 -0.06 -5.42 4.35
CA LEU A 11 0.60 -4.13 4.15
C LEU A 11 0.12 -3.41 2.89
N ILE A 12 -0.01 -4.13 1.76
CA ILE A 12 -0.56 -3.57 0.52
C ILE A 12 -1.94 -2.96 0.76
N ALA A 13 -2.83 -3.69 1.43
CA ALA A 13 -4.17 -3.19 1.74
C ALA A 13 -4.12 -1.95 2.65
N LEU A 14 -3.25 -1.95 3.67
CA LEU A 14 -3.06 -0.82 4.57
C LEU A 14 -2.58 0.43 3.83
N ASP A 15 -1.64 0.29 2.89
CA ASP A 15 -1.09 1.39 2.11
C ASP A 15 -2.19 2.09 1.27
N PHE A 16 -3.04 1.30 0.61
CA PHE A 16 -4.16 1.86 -0.15
C PHE A 16 -5.22 2.50 0.76
N ILE A 17 -5.53 1.90 1.91
CA ILE A 17 -6.46 2.50 2.89
C ILE A 17 -5.89 3.81 3.43
N ALA A 18 -4.59 3.86 3.71
CA ALA A 18 -3.92 5.06 4.20
C ALA A 18 -3.95 6.18 3.15
N ALA A 19 -3.91 5.88 1.85
CA ALA A 19 -4.00 6.88 0.79
C ALA A 19 -5.35 7.62 0.75
N VAL A 20 -6.46 6.98 1.16
CA VAL A 20 -7.83 7.53 1.11
C VAL A 20 -8.00 8.83 1.92
N PRO A 21 -7.66 8.90 3.22
CA PRO A 21 -7.80 10.14 3.99
C PRO A 21 -6.89 11.27 3.50
N TYR A 22 -5.70 10.97 2.97
CA TYR A 22 -4.85 12.00 2.34
C TYR A 22 -5.48 12.53 1.05
N MET A 23 -6.10 11.65 0.27
CA MET A 23 -6.82 12.05 -0.95
C MET A 23 -8.02 12.94 -0.59
N ALA A 24 -8.79 12.59 0.45
CA ALA A 24 -9.92 13.38 0.93
C ALA A 24 -9.52 14.76 1.47
N LYS A 25 -8.30 14.88 2.03
CA LYS A 25 -7.73 16.16 2.48
C LYS A 25 -7.07 16.98 1.37
N GLY A 26 -6.98 16.46 0.14
CA GLY A 26 -6.29 17.09 -0.98
C GLY A 26 -4.76 17.03 -0.89
N ASP A 27 -4.19 16.21 0.00
CA ASP A 27 -2.75 16.00 0.09
C ASP A 27 -2.29 14.95 -0.93
N ILE A 28 -2.19 15.41 -2.17
CA ILE A 28 -1.83 14.58 -3.33
C ILE A 28 -0.43 13.96 -3.16
N LYS A 29 0.51 14.65 -2.49
CA LYS A 29 1.87 14.16 -2.29
C LYS A 29 1.85 12.89 -1.45
N MET A 30 1.13 12.91 -0.33
CA MET A 30 0.99 11.74 0.52
C MET A 30 0.15 10.65 -0.13
N THR A 31 -0.92 10.99 -0.85
CA THR A 31 -1.70 9.99 -1.59
C THR A 31 -0.83 9.21 -2.59
N VAL A 32 -0.02 9.89 -3.39
CA VAL A 32 0.88 9.23 -4.36
C VAL A 32 1.95 8.41 -3.65
N TYR A 33 2.50 8.91 -2.54
CA TYR A 33 3.46 8.17 -1.72
C TYR A 33 2.90 6.84 -1.23
N TRP A 34 1.71 6.86 -0.62
CA TRP A 34 1.07 5.65 -0.09
C TRP A 34 0.68 4.67 -1.20
N ILE A 35 0.18 5.16 -2.34
CA ILE A 35 -0.10 4.31 -3.52
C ILE A 35 1.18 3.66 -4.05
N ALA A 36 2.29 4.41 -4.16
CA ALA A 36 3.56 3.89 -4.63
C ALA A 36 4.14 2.81 -3.70
N ALA A 37 4.01 2.98 -2.38
CA ALA A 37 4.41 1.99 -1.39
C ALA A 37 3.63 0.67 -1.56
N GLY A 38 2.30 0.75 -1.73
CA GLY A 38 1.45 -0.42 -1.97
C GLY A 38 1.80 -1.14 -3.28
N VAL A 39 2.04 -0.38 -4.36
CA VAL A 39 2.44 -0.94 -5.66
C VAL A 39 3.82 -1.62 -5.59
N LEU A 40 4.79 -1.02 -4.91
CA LEU A 40 6.12 -1.61 -4.72
C LEU A 40 6.04 -2.93 -3.94
N THR A 41 5.25 -2.95 -2.86
CA THR A 41 5.05 -4.17 -2.05
C THR A 41 4.32 -5.26 -2.84
N LEU A 42 3.35 -4.88 -3.66
CA LEU A 42 2.66 -5.78 -4.58
C LEU A 42 3.62 -6.38 -5.61
N ALA A 43 4.48 -5.55 -6.21
CA ALA A 43 5.47 -5.98 -7.18
C ALA A 43 6.45 -6.99 -6.59
N LEU A 44 6.92 -6.76 -5.36
CA LEU A 44 7.88 -7.66 -4.70
C LEU A 44 7.25 -8.98 -4.19
N THR A 45 5.93 -9.00 -3.99
CA THR A 45 5.24 -10.16 -3.39
C THR A 45 4.60 -11.08 -4.44
N TRP A 46 4.09 -10.50 -5.52
CA TRP A 46 3.19 -11.17 -6.46
C TRP A 46 3.61 -11.12 -7.93
N LEU A 47 4.45 -10.16 -8.33
CA LEU A 47 5.07 -10.11 -9.67
C LEU A 47 6.43 -10.82 -9.65
#